data_AF-A0A8S2TVP3-F1
#
_entry.id   AF-A0A8S2TVP3-F1
#
_cell.length_a   1.000
_cell.length_b   1.000
_cell.length_c   1.000
_cell.angle_alpha   90.00
_cell.angle_beta   90.00
_cell.angle_gamma   90.00
#
_symmetry.space_group_name_H-M   'P 1'
#
loop_
_entity.id
_entity.type
_entity.pdbx_description
1 polymer ?
#
loop_
_entity_poly.entity_id
_entity_poly.type
_entity_poly.pdbx_seq_one_letter_code
_entity_poly.pdbx_strand_id
1 'polypeptide(L)' 'MNSFLSTSRDRYVALAFTQTTRRRDNARTILFEIEINPRLRTKAFAEIGNASYYKEENEILIMLGALFR' A
#
# COMPACT_ATOMS: atom_id res chain seq x y z
N MET A 1 5.86 4.79 -10.91
CA MET A 1 4.44 4.90 -10.54
C MET A 1 4.11 6.37 -10.36
N ASN A 2 3.08 6.87 -11.04
CA ASN A 2 2.76 8.31 -11.09
C ASN A 2 1.62 8.70 -10.12
N SER A 3 1.35 7.85 -9.13
CA SER A 3 0.34 8.04 -8.09
C SER A 3 0.95 7.73 -6.73
N PHE A 4 0.25 8.12 -5.66
CA PHE A 4 0.49 7.55 -4.34
C PHE A 4 0.30 6.03 -4.36
N LEU A 5 0.94 5.36 -3.40
CA LEU A 5 0.74 3.94 -3.14
C LEU A 5 0.16 3.76 -1.75
N SER A 6 -1.12 3.38 -1.69
CA SER A 6 -1.77 2.94 -0.47
C SER A 6 -1.33 1.51 -0.14
N THR A 7 -0.87 1.30 1.08
CA THR A 7 -0.45 0.00 1.62
C THR A 7 -1.01 -0.18 3.02
N SER A 8 -1.08 -1.40 3.53
CA SER A 8 -1.54 -1.67 4.89
C SER A 8 -0.46 -2.40 5.68
N ARG A 9 -0.37 -2.10 6.98
CA ARG A 9 0.41 -2.92 7.93
C ARG A 9 -0.28 -4.25 8.24
N ASP A 10 -1.57 -4.36 7.96
CA ASP A 10 -2.36 -5.58 8.13
C ASP A 10 -2.42 -6.36 6.81
N ARG A 11 -1.83 -7.56 6.82
CA ARG A 11 -1.82 -8.46 5.67
C ARG A 11 -3.22 -8.86 5.22
N TYR A 12 -4.18 -9.02 6.12
CA TYR A 12 -5.54 -9.41 5.78
C TYR A 12 -6.28 -8.29 5.04
N VAL A 13 -6.10 -7.04 5.48
CA VAL A 13 -6.60 -5.85 4.79
C VAL A 13 -6.00 -5.78 3.38
N ALA A 14 -4.68 -5.90 3.24
CA ALA A 14 -4.01 -5.90 1.93
C ALA A 14 -4.52 -7.02 0.99
N LEU A 15 -4.74 -8.23 1.53
CA LEU A 15 -5.29 -9.34 0.77
C LEU A 15 -6.75 -9.14 0.35
N ALA A 16 -7.57 -8.44 1.14
CA ALA A 16 -8.96 -8.16 0.79
C ALA A 16 -9.07 -7.39 -0.54
N PHE A 17 -8.14 -6.46 -0.80
CA PHE A 17 -8.08 -5.70 -2.07
C PHE A 17 -7.82 -6.59 -3.31
N THR A 18 -7.29 -7.80 -3.11
CA THR A 18 -7.12 -8.75 -4.22
C THR A 18 -8.43 -9.39 -4.67
N GLN A 19 -9.44 -9.39 -3.79
CA GLN A 19 -10.74 -10.04 -4.02
C GLN A 19 -11.80 -9.07 -4.55
N THR A 20 -11.60 -7.76 -4.37
CA THR A 20 -12.57 -6.72 -4.73
C THR A 20 -12.56 -6.35 -6.21
N THR A 21 -11.50 -6.68 -6.95
CA THR A 21 -11.40 -6.31 -8.36
C THR A 21 -12.06 -7.36 -9.27
N ARG A 22 -12.89 -6.89 -10.21
CA ARG A 22 -13.51 -7.74 -11.23
C ARG A 22 -12.38 -8.43 -12.01
N ARG A 23 -12.28 -9.76 -11.91
CA ARG A 23 -11.26 -10.56 -12.61
C ARG A 23 -11.32 -10.21 -14.10
N ARG A 24 -10.28 -9.52 -14.59
CA ARG A 24 -10.02 -9.40 -16.02
C ARG A 24 -9.29 -10.68 -16.42
N ASP A 25 -9.66 -11.27 -17.55
CA ASP A 25 -9.19 -12.61 -17.96
C ASP A 25 -7.65 -12.75 -18.02
N ASN A 26 -6.93 -11.63 -18.15
CA ASN A 26 -5.46 -11.58 -18.19
C ASN A 26 -4.79 -10.94 -16.97
N ALA A 27 -5.54 -10.67 -15.89
CA ALA A 27 -4.96 -10.16 -14.66
C ALA A 27 -4.33 -11.28 -13.81
N ARG A 28 -3.31 -10.93 -13.03
CA ARG A 28 -2.73 -11.79 -12.00
C ARG A 28 -2.84 -11.07 -10.66
N THR A 29 -3.22 -11.82 -9.64
CA THR A 29 -3.22 -11.34 -8.27
C THR A 29 -1.79 -11.40 -7.73
N ILE A 30 -1.31 -10.27 -7.22
CA ILE A 30 0.01 -10.16 -6.60
C ILE A 30 -0.19 -9.48 -5.25
N LEU A 31 0.46 -10.01 -4.22
CA LEU A 31 0.61 -9.34 -2.94
C LEU A 31 2.06 -8.86 -2.82
N PHE A 32 2.24 -7.55 -2.66
CA PHE A 32 3.56 -6.98 -2.40
C PHE A 32 3.79 -6.91 -0.90
N GLU A 33 4.93 -7.45 -0.46
CA GLU A 33 5.43 -7.26 0.89
C GLU A 33 6.58 -6.25 0.79
N ILE A 34 6.44 -5.11 1.48
CA ILE A 34 7.35 -3.98 1.37
C ILE A 34 7.97 -3.75 2.73
N GLU A 35 9.29 -3.86 2.80
CA GLU A 35 10.05 -3.45 3.98
C GLU A 35 10.50 -2.00 3.83
N ILE A 36 10.25 -1.17 4.84
CA ILE A 36 10.68 0.22 4.87
C ILE A 36 11.46 0.47 6.15
N ASN A 37 12.72 0.88 6.01
CA ASN A 37 13.54 1.33 7.13
C ASN A 37 13.38 2.85 7.31
N PRO A 38 12.69 3.34 8.37
CA PRO A 38 12.44 4.77 8.56
C PRO A 38 13.70 5.59 8.88
N ARG A 39 14.85 4.93 9.14
CA ARG A 39 16.13 5.61 9.36
C ARG A 39 16.81 6.03 8.07
N LEU A 40 16.37 5.51 6.92
CA LEU A 40 16.93 5.86 5.62
C LEU A 40 16.21 7.06 5.01
N ARG A 41 16.93 7.91 4.29
CA ARG A 41 16.34 9.02 3.52
C ARG A 41 15.79 8.49 2.19
N THR A 42 14.58 7.95 2.24
CA THR A 42 13.82 7.52 1.05
C THR A 42 12.77 8.54 0.66
N LYS A 43 11.89 8.20 -0.30
CA LYS A 43 10.64 8.94 -0.49
C LYS A 43 9.82 8.93 0.80
N ALA A 44 9.08 10.01 1.01
CA ALA A 44 8.24 10.17 2.19
C ALA A 44 7.12 9.13 2.19
N PHE A 45 6.76 8.69 3.39
CA PHE A 45 5.61 7.84 3.67
C PHE A 45 5.10 8.17 5.07
N ALA A 46 3.84 7.87 5.34
CA ALA A 46 3.24 8.12 6.65
C ALA A 46 2.15 7.10 6.96
N GLU A 47 1.99 6.79 8.25
CA GLU A 47 0.79 6.16 8.77
C GLU A 47 -0.31 7.22 8.84
N ILE A 48 -1.43 6.99 8.17
CA ILE A 48 -2.48 8.01 8.02
C ILE A 48 -3.80 7.64 8.69
N GLY A 49 -3.84 6.59 9.51
CA GLY A 49 -5.07 6.08 10.14
C GLY A 49 -5.91 7.16 10.84
N ASN A 50 -5.29 8.09 11.56
CA ASN A 50 -5.99 9.17 12.26
C ASN A 50 -6.61 10.24 11.33
N ALA A 51 -6.06 10.39 10.12
CA ALA A 51 -6.52 11.33 9.11
C ALA A 51 -7.35 10.66 7.99
N SER A 52 -7.32 9.33 7.92
CA SER A 52 -8.05 8.55 6.92
C SER A 52 -9.52 8.42 7.28
N TYR A 53 -10.36 8.35 6.25
CA TYR A 53 -11.76 7.96 6.40
C TYR A 53 -11.88 6.50 6.88
N TYR A 54 -10.98 5.63 6.41
CA TYR A 54 -10.93 4.21 6.75
C TYR A 54 -9.88 3.94 7.83
N LYS A 55 -10.21 4.24 9.08
CA LYS A 55 -9.27 4.19 10.21
C LYS A 55 -8.69 2.80 10.49
N GLU A 56 -9.46 1.75 10.21
CA GLU A 56 -9.11 0.36 10.50
C GLU A 56 -8.20 -0.27 9.43
N GLU A 57 -7.92 0.43 8.32
CA GLU A 57 -7.07 -0.12 7.25
C GLU A 57 -5.59 -0.15 7.63
N ASN A 58 -5.18 0.47 8.75
CA ASN A 58 -3.78 0.57 9.16
C ASN A 58 -2.88 1.05 8.02
N GLU A 59 -3.36 2.07 7.30
CA GLU A 59 -2.77 2.50 6.03
C GLU A 59 -1.43 3.21 6.23
N ILE A 60 -0.42 2.74 5.50
CA ILE A 60 0.81 3.48 5.21
C ILE A 60 0.71 4.02 3.79
N LEU A 61 0.60 5.34 3.65
CA LEU A 61 0.56 6.01 2.37
C LEU A 61 1.98 6.40 1.94
N ILE A 62 2.44 5.89 0.79
CA ILE A 62 3.76 6.18 0.24
C ILE A 62 3.63 7.22 -0.88
N MET A 63 4.47 8.25 -0.82
CA MET A 63 4.50 9.32 -1.81
C MET A 63 4.82 8.79 -3.22
N LEU A 64 4.18 9.41 -4.22
CA LEU A 64 4.44 9.12 -5.63
C LEU A 64 5.93 9.17 -5.98
N GLY A 65 6.32 8.35 -6.96
CA GLY A 65 7.71 8.24 -7.40
C GLY A 65 8.62 7.46 -6.44
N ALA A 66 8.08 6.68 -5.50
CA ALA A 66 8.84 5.67 -4.78
C ALA A 66 9.36 4.57 -5.73
N LEU A 67 10.57 4.09 -5.44
CA LEU A 67 11.24 3.01 -6.16
C LEU A 67 11.43 1.84 -5.19
N PHE A 68 11.06 0.65 -5.63
CA PHE A 68 11.15 -0.59 -4.88
C PHE A 68 12.11 -1.53 -5.61
N ARG A 69 12.86 -2.34 -4.86
CA ARG A 69 13.78 -3.34 -5.39
C ARG A 69 13.20 -4.73 -5.21
#